data_AF-A0A8B6LZ90-F1
#
_entry.id   AF-A0A8B6LZ90-F1
#
_cell.length_a   1.000
_cell.length_b   1.000
_cell.length_c   1.000
_cell.angle_alpha   90.00
_cell.angle_beta   90.00
_cell.angle_gamma   90.00
#
_symmetry.space_group_name_H-M   'P 1'
#
loop_
_entity.id
_entity.type
_entity.pdbx_description
1 polymer ?
#
loop_
_entity_poly.entity_id
_entity_poly.type
_entity_poly.pdbx_seq_one_letter_code
_entity_poly.pdbx_strand_id
1 'polypeptide(L)' 'MVQKIQLNDEQWRTLQFLLEANNRRRSTDSIKVSDRLKSNGFVATDRYGGKFLTDQGLHRLSQGR' A
#
# COMPACT_ATOMS: atom_id res chain seq x y z
N MET A 1 11.81 10.55 14.14
CA MET A 1 11.08 11.64 13.43
C MET A 1 10.14 10.98 12.43
N VAL A 2 8.84 10.93 12.72
CA VAL A 2 7.84 10.45 11.75
C VAL A 2 7.78 11.48 10.62
N GLN A 3 8.41 11.17 9.49
CA GLN A 3 8.27 11.97 8.29
C GLN A 3 6.79 11.87 7.88
N LYS A 4 6.05 12.98 7.96
CA LYS A 4 4.68 13.06 7.46
C LYS A 4 4.73 12.94 5.93
N ILE A 5 4.80 11.72 5.43
CA ILE A 5 4.76 11.46 3.99
C ILE A 5 3.35 11.78 3.52
N GLN A 6 3.20 12.91 2.82
CA GLN A 6 2.02 13.19 2.04
C GLN A 6 1.97 12.22 0.87
N LEU A 7 0.89 11.45 0.82
CA LEU A 7 0.62 10.56 -0.29
C LEU A 7 -0.10 11.35 -1.39
N ASN A 8 0.39 11.19 -2.61
CA ASN A 8 -0.27 11.70 -3.80
C ASN A 8 -1.58 10.92 -4.05
N ASP A 9 -2.51 11.47 -4.84
CA ASP A 9 -3.77 10.79 -5.17
C ASP A 9 -3.56 9.37 -5.74
N GLU A 10 -2.60 9.21 -6.65
CA GLU A 10 -2.27 7.89 -7.19
C GLU A 10 -1.81 6.91 -6.11
N GLN A 11 -0.91 7.34 -5.22
CA GLN A 11 -0.37 6.49 -4.15
C GLN A 11 -1.46 6.11 -3.15
N TRP A 12 -2.29 7.08 -2.75
CA TRP A 12 -3.43 6.85 -1.88
C TRP A 12 -4.41 5.84 -2.50
N ARG A 13 -4.71 6.01 -3.79
CA ARG A 13 -5.59 5.11 -4.54
C ARG A 13 -5.00 3.70 -4.68
N THR A 14 -3.68 3.57 -4.85
CA THR A 14 -2.99 2.27 -4.83
C THR A 14 -3.15 1.59 -3.48
N LEU A 15 -3.01 2.31 -2.35
CA LEU A 15 -3.21 1.73 -1.02
C LEU A 15 -4.66 1.25 -0.85
N GLN A 16 -5.65 2.07 -1.23
CA GLN A 16 -7.06 1.66 -1.17
C GLN A 16 -7.35 0.44 -2.04
N PHE A 17 -6.77 0.38 -3.25
CA PHE A 17 -6.95 -0.74 -4.17
C PHE A 17 -6.32 -2.03 -3.63
N LEU A 18 -5.15 -1.94 -2.98
CA LEU A 18 -4.53 -3.08 -2.29
C LEU A 18 -5.39 -3.58 -1.12
N LEU A 19 -5.99 -2.67 -0.35
CA LEU A 19 -6.91 -3.03 0.75
C LEU A 19 -8.15 -3.75 0.22
N GLU A 20 -8.76 -3.22 -0.85
CA GLU A 20 -9.93 -3.84 -1.47
C GLU A 20 -9.59 -5.20 -2.09
N ALA A 21 -8.47 -5.29 -2.81
CA ALA A 21 -8.00 -6.54 -3.41
C ALA A 21 -7.72 -7.61 -2.34
N ASN A 22 -7.10 -7.22 -1.21
CA ASN A 22 -6.87 -8.12 -0.08
C ASN A 22 -8.19 -8.61 0.53
N ASN A 23 -9.17 -7.72 0.76
CA ASN A 23 -10.49 -8.10 1.25
C ASN A 23 -11.22 -9.06 0.29
N ARG A 24 -11.08 -8.84 -1.02
CA ARG A 24 -11.66 -9.71 -2.05
C ARG A 24 -10.79 -10.92 -2.39
N ARG A 25 -9.68 -11.16 -1.66
CA ARG A 25 -8.68 -12.22 -1.92
C ARG A 25 -8.24 -12.28 -3.40
N ARG A 26 -8.14 -11.12 -4.05
CA ARG A 26 -7.68 -11.00 -5.44
C ARG A 26 -6.17 -10.94 -5.49
N SER A 27 -5.60 -11.53 -6.53
CA SER A 27 -4.17 -11.42 -6.83
C SER A 27 -3.77 -9.97 -7.02
N THR A 28 -2.81 -9.53 -6.23
CA THR A 28 -2.27 -8.16 -6.26
C THR A 28 -0.98 -8.05 -7.06
N ASP A 29 -0.50 -9.16 -7.64
CA ASP A 29 0.76 -9.21 -8.39
C ASP A 29 0.82 -8.18 -9.53
N SER A 30 -0.27 -8.00 -10.27
CA SER A 30 -0.33 -7.04 -11.39
C SER A 30 -0.49 -5.58 -10.94
N ILE A 31 -0.65 -5.30 -9.64
CA ILE A 31 -0.80 -3.93 -9.14
C ILE A 31 0.56 -3.23 -9.21
N LYS A 32 0.64 -2.15 -9.99
CA LYS A 32 1.82 -1.31 -10.03
C LYS A 32 1.90 -0.50 -8.74
N VAL A 33 2.90 -0.77 -7.90
CA VAL A 33 3.15 -0.02 -6.68
C VAL A 33 4.31 0.92 -6.93
N SER A 34 4.17 2.19 -6.54
CA SER A 34 5.29 3.13 -6.58
C SER A 34 6.40 2.68 -5.62
N ASP A 35 7.65 2.81 -6.05
CA ASP A 35 8.80 2.50 -5.20
C ASP A 35 8.75 3.26 -3.87
N ARG A 36 8.27 4.50 -3.90
CA ARG A 36 8.05 5.33 -2.71
C ARG A 36 7.13 4.67 -1.68
N LEU A 37 6.09 3.94 -2.08
CA LEU A 37 5.23 3.22 -1.13
C LEU A 37 5.96 2.04 -0.48
N LYS A 38 6.85 1.36 -1.21
CA LYS A 38 7.68 0.28 -0.69
C LYS A 38 8.78 0.81 0.22
N SER A 39 9.50 1.83 -0.22
CA SER A 39 10.60 2.49 0.49
C SER A 39 10.15 3.17 1.78
N ASN A 40 8.89 3.62 1.85
CA ASN A 40 8.31 4.14 3.09
C ASN A 40 7.67 3.04 3.95
N GLY A 41 7.73 1.77 3.55
CA GLY A 41 7.22 0.66 4.32
C GLY A 41 5.70 0.56 4.37
N PHE A 42 4.95 1.20 3.46
CA PHE A 42 3.49 1.09 3.39
C PHE A 42 3.01 -0.16 2.65
N VAL A 43 3.82 -0.65 1.71
CA VAL A 43 3.53 -1.83 0.90
C VAL A 43 4.72 -2.77 0.90
N ALA A 44 4.46 -4.05 1.17
CA ALA A 44 5.42 -5.12 1.08
C ALA A 44 5.08 -6.07 -0.07
N THR A 45 6.04 -6.89 -0.45
CA THR A 45 5.86 -7.93 -1.47
C THR A 45 6.15 -9.27 -0.82
N ASP A 46 5.22 -10.20 -0.97
CA ASP A 46 5.35 -11.56 -0.47
C ASP A 46 6.30 -12.38 -1.36
N ARG A 47 6.74 -13.54 -0.87
CA ARG A 47 7.59 -14.49 -1.61
C ARG A 47 7.02 -14.91 -2.97
N TYR A 48 5.71 -14.82 -3.18
CA TYR A 48 5.05 -15.11 -4.46
C TYR A 48 4.90 -13.89 -5.38
N GLY A 49 5.49 -12.74 -5.07
CA GLY A 49 5.36 -11.50 -5.87
C GLY A 49 4.09 -10.68 -5.60
N GLY A 50 3.17 -11.24 -4.80
CA GLY A 50 1.96 -10.57 -4.35
C GLY A 50 2.27 -9.34 -3.49
N LYS A 51 1.62 -8.22 -3.78
CA LYS A 51 1.80 -6.96 -3.05
C LYS A 51 0.73 -6.84 -1.98
N PHE A 52 1.11 -6.47 -0.77
CA PHE A 52 0.18 -6.34 0.34
C PHE A 52 0.50 -5.12 1.19
N LEU A 53 -0.53 -4.58 1.85
CA LEU A 53 -0.36 -3.49 2.78
C LEU A 53 0.31 -3.99 4.05
N THR A 54 1.31 -3.25 4.52
CA THR A 54 1.87 -3.45 5.85
C THR A 54 0.94 -2.83 6.90
N ASP A 55 1.21 -3.10 8.17
CA ASP A 55 0.57 -2.42 9.29
C ASP A 55 0.65 -0.89 9.16
N GLN A 56 1.80 -0.36 8.74
CA GLN A 56 1.98 1.07 8.52
C GLN A 56 1.10 1.61 7.38
N GLY A 57 0.94 0.85 6.29
CA GLY A 57 0.05 1.21 5.18
C GLY A 57 -1.43 1.20 5.59
N LEU A 58 -1.83 0.22 6.40
CA LEU A 58 -3.17 0.12 6.97
C LEU A 58 -3.45 1.27 7.94
N HIS A 59 -2.52 1.54 8.86
CA HIS A 59 -2.63 2.64 9.79
C HIS A 59 -2.71 3.99 9.06
N ARG A 60 -1.91 4.17 7.99
CA ARG A 60 -1.97 5.38 7.16
C ARG A 60 -3.31 5.51 6.44
N LEU A 61 -3.88 4.42 5.93
CA LEU A 61 -5.22 4.41 5.34
C LEU A 61 -6.30 4.79 6.36
N SER A 62 -6.18 4.31 7.60
CA SER A 62 -7.13 4.61 8.68
C SER A 62 -7.05 6.06 9.17
N GLN A 63 -5.90 6.72 9.03
CA GLN A 63 -5.69 8.12 9.43
C GLN A 63 -6.19 9.13 8.38
N GLY A 64 -6.63 8.66 7.22
CA GLY A 64 -6.95 9.53 6.08
C GLY A 64 -5.69 10.07 5.39
N ARG A 65 -5.93 10.91 4.38
CA ARG A 65 -4.89 11.50 3.52
C ARG A 65 -3.98 12.45 4.30
#